data_AF-A0A660XPZ9-F1
#
_entry.id   AF-A0A660XPZ9-F1
#
_cell.length_a   1.000
_cell.length_b   1.000
_cell.length_c   1.000
_cell.angle_alpha   90.00
_cell.angle_beta   90.00
_cell.angle_gamma   90.00
#
_symmetry.space_group_name_H-M   'P 1'
#
loop_
_entity.id
_entity.type
_entity.pdbx_description
1 polymer ?
#
loop_
_entity_poly.entity_id
_entity_poly.type
_entity_poly.pdbx_seq_one_letter_code
_entity_poly.pdbx_strand_id
1 'polypeptide(L)'
;MDCYSFDRIMSDYIDANLNVKLRQEADEHINACPRCKEKLADMKSILSELNSLPCYETRSDFESKLMNRIAQSKEQKESRFIRMFQDYSRPISVVAAVMLLVATSIFVYTSVVIPNSPDSIPSAEIRSMEPNKSINIPAAATANVHSTMASTSTEANLPDTNKIETPNYNNQIMMVNK
;
A
#
# COMPACT_ATOMS: atom_id res chain seq x y z
N MET A 1 18.70 -0.90 41.96
CA MET A 1 17.65 -0.29 41.12
C MET A 1 16.45 0.15 41.96
N ASP A 2 15.58 0.99 41.39
CA ASP A 2 14.28 1.39 41.96
C ASP A 2 13.13 0.51 41.43
N CYS A 3 11.97 0.58 42.09
CA CYS A 3 10.82 -0.26 41.76
C CYS A 3 10.29 -0.05 40.34
N TYR A 4 10.40 1.17 39.80
CA TYR A 4 9.93 1.47 38.45
C TYR A 4 10.84 0.85 37.38
N SER A 5 12.16 0.94 37.57
CA SER A 5 13.12 0.28 36.68
C SER A 5 12.97 -1.25 36.74
N PHE A 6 12.78 -1.81 37.93
CA PHE A 6 12.50 -3.25 38.08
C PHE A 6 11.26 -3.68 37.30
N ASP A 7 10.18 -2.90 37.38
CA ASP A 7 8.92 -3.22 36.69
C ASP A 7 9.08 -3.30 35.17
N ARG A 8 9.92 -2.44 34.60
CA ARG A 8 10.21 -2.43 33.15
C ARG A 8 10.99 -3.67 32.70
N ILE A 9 11.82 -4.22 33.57
CA ILE A 9 12.67 -5.39 33.26
C ILE A 9 12.10 -6.69 33.80
N MET A 10 10.94 -6.67 34.46
CA MET A 10 10.38 -7.82 35.17
C MET A 10 10.06 -8.98 34.23
N SER A 11 9.52 -8.70 33.05
CA SER A 11 9.25 -9.74 32.04
C SER A 11 10.55 -10.40 31.57
N ASP A 12 11.55 -9.59 31.19
CA ASP A 12 12.87 -10.09 30.77
C ASP A 12 13.57 -10.86 31.90
N TYR A 13 13.37 -10.47 33.17
CA TYR A 13 13.86 -11.19 34.34
C TYR A 13 13.23 -12.59 34.44
N ILE A 14 11.91 -12.69 34.24
CA ILE A 14 11.18 -13.97 34.27
C ILE A 14 11.61 -14.88 33.12
N ASP A 15 11.76 -14.32 31.91
CA ASP A 15 12.15 -15.03 30.69
C ASP A 15 13.66 -15.34 30.63
N ALA A 16 14.42 -14.98 31.68
CA ALA A 16 15.87 -15.15 31.78
C ALA A 16 16.66 -14.50 30.62
N ASN A 17 16.16 -13.38 30.07
CA ASN A 17 16.75 -12.64 28.95
C ASN A 17 17.62 -11.45 29.39
N LEU A 18 17.90 -11.32 30.69
CA LEU A 18 18.74 -10.26 31.24
C LEU A 18 20.23 -10.60 31.23
N ASN A 19 21.06 -9.59 30.97
CA ASN A 19 22.51 -9.68 31.20
C ASN A 19 22.80 -9.91 32.71
N VAL A 20 23.88 -10.63 33.02
CA VAL A 20 24.32 -11.01 34.37
C VAL A 20 24.35 -9.82 35.34
N LYS A 21 24.88 -8.67 34.92
CA LYS A 21 24.94 -7.47 35.77
C LYS A 21 23.55 -6.98 36.18
N LEU A 22 22.65 -6.86 35.20
CA LEU A 22 21.30 -6.35 35.42
C LEU A 22 20.45 -7.34 36.22
N ARG A 23 20.69 -8.64 36.04
CA ARG A 23 20.08 -9.70 36.85
C ARG A 23 20.52 -9.62 38.31
N GLN A 24 21.81 -9.40 38.58
CA GLN A 24 22.30 -9.24 39.94
C GLN A 24 21.68 -8.01 40.63
N GLU A 25 21.61 -6.87 39.94
CA GLU A 25 20.94 -5.67 40.48
C GLU A 25 19.45 -5.94 40.76
N ALA A 26 18.79 -6.76 39.94
CA ALA A 26 17.38 -7.13 40.12
C ALA A 26 17.22 -8.04 41.33
N ASP A 27 18.09 -9.04 41.50
CA ASP A 27 18.11 -9.93 42.65
C ASP A 27 18.34 -9.16 43.95
N GLU A 28 19.28 -8.22 43.97
CA GLU A 28 19.52 -7.31 45.10
C GLU A 28 18.26 -6.50 45.45
N HIS A 29 17.55 -5.98 44.43
CA HIS A 29 16.32 -5.23 44.64
C HIS A 29 15.15 -6.09 45.15
N ILE A 30 14.95 -7.29 44.60
CA ILE A 30 13.90 -8.23 45.06
C ILE A 30 14.14 -8.64 46.52
N ASN A 31 15.40 -8.81 46.92
CA ASN A 31 15.76 -9.13 48.30
C ASN A 31 15.50 -7.96 49.26
N ALA A 32 15.67 -6.72 48.80
CA ALA A 32 15.47 -5.52 49.61
C ALA A 32 14.00 -5.00 49.61
N CYS A 33 13.22 -5.27 48.55
CA CYS A 33 11.89 -4.71 48.35
C CYS A 33 10.79 -5.80 48.38
N PRO A 34 10.02 -5.92 49.49
CA PRO A 34 8.98 -6.95 49.60
C PRO A 34 7.85 -6.77 48.58
N ARG A 35 7.51 -5.54 48.21
CA ARG A 35 6.48 -5.24 47.22
C ARG A 35 6.83 -5.78 45.83
N CYS A 36 8.08 -5.60 45.38
CA CYS A 36 8.51 -6.11 44.08
C CYS A 36 8.63 -7.64 44.10
N LYS A 37 9.01 -8.22 45.25
CA LYS A 37 9.03 -9.68 45.44
C LYS A 37 7.64 -10.30 45.33
N GLU A 38 6.64 -9.70 45.98
CA GLU A 38 5.24 -10.13 45.89
C GLU A 38 4.71 -10.03 44.45
N LYS A 39 4.91 -8.88 43.80
CA LYS A 39 4.50 -8.67 42.40
C LYS A 39 5.10 -9.71 41.44
N LEU A 40 6.38 -10.04 41.62
CA LEU A 40 7.04 -11.08 40.85
C LEU A 40 6.45 -12.46 41.14
N ALA A 41 6.14 -12.77 42.41
CA ALA A 41 5.52 -14.04 42.78
C ALA A 41 4.13 -14.20 42.15
N ASP A 42 3.31 -13.15 42.15
CA ASP A 42 2.01 -13.13 41.51
C ASP A 42 2.12 -13.42 40.01
N MET A 43 3.06 -12.74 39.32
CA MET A 43 3.29 -12.95 37.89
C MET A 43 3.75 -14.38 37.59
N LYS A 44 4.63 -14.95 38.42
CA LYS A 44 5.06 -16.34 38.29
C LYS A 44 3.94 -17.34 38.56
N SER A 45 3.03 -17.03 39.49
CA SER A 45 1.86 -17.86 39.78
C SER A 45 0.95 -17.94 38.56
N ILE A 46 0.65 -16.80 37.93
CA ILE A 46 -0.15 -16.73 36.70
C ILE A 46 0.50 -17.59 35.61
N LEU A 47 1.80 -17.42 35.37
CA LEU A 47 2.52 -18.23 34.36
C LEU A 47 2.50 -19.72 34.69
N SER A 48 2.63 -20.10 35.96
CA SER A 48 2.53 -21.50 36.38
C SER A 48 1.15 -22.08 36.09
N GLU A 49 0.09 -21.30 36.34
CA GLU A 49 -1.28 -21.71 36.06
C GLU A 49 -1.52 -21.86 34.54
N LEU A 50 -1.03 -20.91 33.72
CA LEU A 50 -1.09 -21.04 32.26
C LEU A 50 -0.33 -22.28 31.75
N ASN A 51 0.85 -22.57 32.30
CA ASN A 51 1.62 -23.77 31.92
C ASN A 51 0.98 -25.08 32.40
N SER A 52 0.10 -25.03 33.41
CA SER A 52 -0.65 -26.19 33.88
C SER A 52 -1.85 -26.55 32.99
N LEU A 53 -2.20 -25.67 32.05
CA LEU A 53 -3.28 -25.94 31.10
C LEU A 53 -2.95 -27.18 30.25
N PRO A 54 -3.94 -28.04 29.99
CA PRO A 54 -3.72 -29.25 29.22
C PRO A 54 -3.26 -28.89 27.80
N CYS A 55 -2.13 -29.46 27.39
CA CYS A 55 -1.71 -29.39 26.00
C CYS A 55 -2.71 -30.22 25.17
N TYR A 56 -3.50 -29.55 24.34
CA TYR A 56 -4.47 -30.22 23.49
C TYR A 56 -3.78 -30.70 22.21
N GLU A 57 -3.73 -32.00 22.00
CA GLU A 57 -3.27 -32.56 20.73
C GLU A 57 -4.29 -32.24 19.63
N THR A 58 -3.81 -31.70 18.52
CA THR A 58 -4.64 -31.55 17.33
C THR A 58 -5.01 -32.92 16.79
N ARG A 59 -6.19 -33.04 16.17
CA ARG A 59 -6.57 -34.26 15.45
C ARG A 59 -5.49 -34.65 14.44
N SER A 60 -5.25 -35.95 14.26
CA SER A 60 -4.17 -36.49 13.41
C SER A 60 -4.21 -36.02 11.94
N ASP A 61 -5.34 -35.50 11.46
CA ASP A 61 -5.52 -34.97 10.11
C ASP A 61 -5.21 -33.46 9.97
N PHE A 62 -4.94 -32.78 11.08
CA PHE A 62 -4.76 -31.32 11.11
C PHE A 62 -3.55 -30.88 10.29
N GLU A 63 -2.41 -31.53 10.50
CA GLU A 63 -1.17 -31.20 9.79
C GLU A 63 -1.33 -31.40 8.28
N SER A 64 -1.90 -32.52 7.86
CA SER A 64 -2.14 -32.79 6.44
C SER A 64 -3.09 -31.75 5.82
N LYS A 65 -4.16 -31.36 6.52
CA LYS A 65 -5.08 -30.31 6.06
C LYS A 65 -4.41 -28.94 6.00
N LEU A 66 -3.57 -28.61 6.98
CA LEU A 66 -2.81 -27.36 7.01
C LEU A 66 -1.84 -27.28 5.84
N MET A 67 -1.00 -28.32 5.65
CA MET A 67 -0.02 -28.37 4.57
C MET A 67 -0.71 -28.31 3.20
N ASN A 68 -1.83 -29.02 3.02
CA ASN A 68 -2.60 -28.95 1.79
C ASN A 68 -3.16 -27.54 1.53
N ARG A 69 -3.66 -26.84 2.56
CA ARG A 69 -4.10 -25.43 2.41
C ARG A 69 -2.95 -24.49 2.08
N ILE A 70 -1.78 -24.66 2.69
CA ILE A 70 -0.59 -23.86 2.38
C ILE A 70 -0.19 -24.10 0.91
N ALA A 71 -0.13 -25.35 0.46
CA ALA A 71 0.18 -25.70 -0.92
C ALA A 71 -0.83 -25.11 -1.91
N GLN A 72 -2.13 -25.28 -1.64
CA GLN A 72 -3.19 -24.69 -2.47
C GLN A 72 -3.10 -23.17 -2.52
N SER A 73 -2.77 -22.48 -1.42
CA SER A 73 -2.64 -21.03 -1.41
C SER A 73 -1.49 -20.52 -2.30
N LYS A 74 -0.41 -21.31 -2.43
CA LYS A 74 0.70 -21.02 -3.34
C LYS A 74 0.32 -21.32 -4.78
N GLU A 75 -0.25 -22.50 -5.03
CA GLU A 75 -0.63 -22.90 -6.38
C GLU A 75 -1.79 -22.07 -6.95
N GLN A 76 -2.73 -21.62 -6.14
CA GLN A 76 -3.90 -20.88 -6.63
C GLN A 76 -3.56 -19.46 -7.11
N LYS A 77 -2.45 -18.87 -6.61
CA LYS A 77 -1.95 -17.58 -7.09
C LYS A 77 -1.22 -17.68 -8.43
N GLU A 78 -0.45 -18.74 -8.66
CA GLU A 78 0.35 -18.85 -9.89
C GLU A 78 -0.31 -19.72 -10.97
N SER A 79 -1.06 -20.76 -10.62
CA SER A 79 -1.56 -21.74 -11.58
C SER A 79 -2.72 -21.27 -12.43
N ARG A 80 -3.59 -20.35 -11.98
CA ARG A 80 -4.72 -19.91 -12.82
C ARG A 80 -4.31 -18.92 -13.91
N PHE A 81 -3.47 -17.95 -13.57
CA PHE A 81 -2.99 -16.97 -14.54
C PHE A 81 -1.96 -17.59 -15.50
N ILE A 82 -0.95 -18.30 -14.99
CA ILE A 82 0.10 -18.87 -15.87
C ILE A 82 -0.47 -19.94 -16.81
N ARG A 83 -1.37 -20.81 -16.34
CA ARG A 83 -1.96 -21.87 -17.18
C ARG A 83 -2.88 -21.30 -18.26
N MET A 84 -3.60 -20.22 -17.99
CA MET A 84 -4.44 -19.52 -18.97
C MET A 84 -3.61 -18.80 -20.04
N PHE A 85 -2.51 -18.14 -19.67
CA PHE A 85 -1.57 -17.54 -20.62
C PHE A 85 -0.78 -18.60 -21.42
N GLN A 86 -0.43 -19.73 -20.79
CA GLN A 86 0.33 -20.80 -21.44
C GLN A 86 -0.50 -21.57 -22.49
N ASP A 87 -1.78 -21.84 -22.23
CA ASP A 87 -2.65 -22.47 -23.23
C ASP A 87 -3.02 -21.49 -24.39
N TYR A 88 -3.09 -20.19 -24.13
CA TYR A 88 -3.37 -19.18 -25.16
C TYR A 88 -2.12 -18.76 -25.97
N SER A 89 -0.91 -18.95 -25.42
CA SER A 89 0.36 -18.60 -26.10
C SER A 89 0.67 -19.43 -27.35
N ARG A 90 0.15 -20.68 -27.44
CA ARG A 90 0.40 -21.57 -28.59
C ARG A 90 -0.17 -21.02 -29.92
N PRO A 91 -1.44 -20.57 -30.00
CA PRO A 91 -1.95 -19.95 -31.22
C PRO A 91 -1.50 -18.50 -31.45
N ILE A 92 -1.21 -17.72 -30.39
CA ILE A 92 -0.78 -16.32 -30.55
C ILE A 92 0.55 -16.21 -31.32
N SER A 93 1.49 -17.13 -31.06
CA SER A 93 2.80 -17.11 -31.73
C SER A 93 2.67 -17.24 -33.26
N VAL A 94 1.76 -18.08 -33.74
CA VAL A 94 1.52 -18.27 -35.17
C VAL A 94 0.86 -17.04 -35.79
N VAL A 95 -0.15 -16.46 -35.13
CA VAL A 95 -0.84 -15.26 -35.62
C VAL A 95 0.11 -14.05 -35.67
N ALA A 96 0.97 -13.87 -34.66
CA ALA A 96 1.95 -12.80 -34.62
C ALA A 96 3.00 -12.92 -35.73
N ALA A 97 3.48 -14.13 -36.02
CA ALA A 97 4.41 -14.38 -37.12
C ALA A 97 3.78 -14.05 -38.48
N VAL A 98 2.53 -14.46 -38.72
CA VAL A 98 1.81 -14.15 -39.96
C VAL A 98 1.57 -12.65 -40.10
N MET A 99 1.16 -11.96 -39.03
CA MET A 99 0.96 -10.50 -39.04
C MET A 99 2.26 -9.74 -39.33
N LEU A 100 3.40 -10.18 -38.78
CA LEU A 100 4.70 -9.58 -39.09
C LEU A 100 5.10 -9.80 -40.55
N LEU A 101 4.87 -10.99 -41.11
CA LEU A 101 5.13 -11.27 -42.52
C LEU A 101 4.25 -10.42 -43.45
N VAL A 102 2.98 -10.25 -43.12
CA VAL A 102 2.06 -9.39 -43.88
C VAL A 102 2.46 -7.93 -43.79
N ALA A 103 2.77 -7.42 -42.58
CA ALA A 103 3.17 -6.03 -42.39
C ALA A 103 4.49 -5.69 -43.10
N THR A 104 5.47 -6.59 -43.05
CA THR A 104 6.75 -6.42 -43.76
C THR A 104 6.56 -6.48 -45.28
N SER A 105 5.71 -7.38 -45.77
CA SER A 105 5.36 -7.45 -47.20
C SER A 105 4.70 -6.14 -47.66
N ILE A 106 3.70 -5.65 -46.93
CA ILE A 106 3.03 -4.37 -47.23
C ILE A 106 4.04 -3.21 -47.23
N PHE A 107 4.91 -3.14 -46.22
CA PHE A 107 5.92 -2.09 -46.11
C PHE A 107 6.87 -2.06 -47.33
N VAL A 108 7.34 -3.22 -47.77
CA VAL A 108 8.18 -3.35 -48.97
C VAL A 108 7.40 -2.93 -50.23
N TYR A 109 6.14 -3.35 -50.39
CA TYR A 109 5.30 -2.94 -51.52
C TYR A 109 5.11 -1.41 -51.55
N THR A 110 4.81 -0.78 -50.41
CA THR A 110 4.61 0.67 -50.35
C THR A 110 5.90 1.47 -50.58
N SER A 111 7.05 0.95 -50.16
CA SER A 111 8.34 1.66 -50.26
C SER A 111 9.06 1.47 -51.59
N VAL A 112 8.80 0.36 -52.30
CA VAL A 112 9.50 0.02 -53.56
C VAL A 112 8.64 0.25 -54.81
N VAL A 113 7.31 0.08 -54.73
CA VAL A 113 6.42 0.09 -55.93
C VAL A 113 5.70 1.42 -56.15
N ILE A 114 5.55 2.26 -55.12
CA ILE A 114 4.88 3.56 -55.25
C ILE A 114 5.93 4.69 -55.13
N PRO A 115 6.40 5.29 -56.24
CA PRO A 115 7.07 6.58 -56.14
C PRO A 115 6.06 7.60 -55.63
N ASN A 116 6.35 8.22 -54.48
CA ASN A 116 5.59 9.37 -53.98
C ASN A 116 5.69 10.49 -55.02
N SER A 117 4.64 10.72 -55.80
CA SER A 117 4.51 11.94 -56.61
C SER A 117 3.97 13.06 -55.70
N PRO A 118 4.73 14.14 -55.45
CA PRO A 118 4.23 15.30 -54.73
C PRO A 118 3.52 16.20 -55.74
N ASP A 119 2.24 15.93 -56.03
CA ASP A 119 1.46 16.82 -56.89
C ASP A 119 0.52 17.70 -56.08
N SER A 120 0.81 18.99 -56.20
CA SER A 120 0.16 20.19 -55.73
C SER A 120 -1.37 20.19 -55.79
N ILE A 121 -2.01 20.54 -54.67
CA ILE A 121 -3.41 20.95 -54.63
C ILE A 121 -3.52 22.38 -55.20
N PRO A 122 -4.40 22.67 -56.18
CA PRO A 122 -4.73 24.04 -56.54
C PRO A 122 -5.63 24.65 -55.47
N SER A 123 -5.20 25.77 -54.91
CA SER A 123 -6.01 26.65 -54.07
C SER A 123 -7.23 27.15 -54.87
N ALA A 124 -8.39 26.53 -54.67
CA ALA A 124 -9.66 27.07 -55.14
C ALA A 124 -10.16 28.11 -54.11
N GLU A 125 -10.25 29.33 -54.60
CA GLU A 125 -10.66 30.55 -53.93
C GLU A 125 -12.13 30.53 -53.47
N ILE A 126 -12.37 31.26 -52.39
CA ILE A 126 -13.52 31.26 -51.49
C ILE A 126 -14.82 31.69 -52.16
N ARG A 127 -15.95 31.09 -51.75
CA ARG A 127 -17.24 31.79 -51.80
C ARG A 127 -17.90 31.82 -50.41
N SER A 128 -17.82 33.00 -49.83
CA SER A 128 -18.44 33.43 -48.58
C SER A 128 -19.97 33.35 -48.68
N MET A 129 -20.61 32.76 -47.69
CA MET A 129 -22.02 33.01 -47.37
C MET A 129 -22.09 33.47 -45.93
N GLU A 130 -22.38 34.76 -45.75
CA GLU A 130 -22.68 35.37 -44.46
C GLU A 130 -24.05 34.92 -43.93
N PRO A 131 -24.23 34.97 -42.60
CA PRO A 131 -25.42 34.51 -41.90
C PRO A 131 -26.49 35.61 -41.88
N ASN A 132 -27.76 35.25 -42.07
CA ASN A 132 -28.84 36.20 -41.84
C ASN A 132 -30.08 35.51 -41.26
N LYS A 133 -30.36 35.81 -39.99
CA LYS A 133 -31.51 36.63 -39.56
C LYS A 133 -32.11 36.16 -38.22
N SER A 134 -31.69 36.87 -37.18
CA SER A 134 -32.46 37.42 -36.04
C SER A 134 -33.70 36.68 -35.53
N ILE A 135 -33.73 36.41 -34.22
CA ILE A 135 -34.84 36.82 -33.34
C ILE A 135 -34.24 37.40 -32.05
N ASN A 136 -34.78 38.54 -31.62
CA ASN A 136 -34.28 39.45 -30.59
C ASN A 136 -35.11 39.36 -29.27
N ILE A 137 -34.40 39.42 -28.12
CA ILE A 137 -34.59 40.32 -26.92
C ILE A 137 -35.81 40.04 -25.99
N PRO A 138 -35.79 40.29 -24.63
CA PRO A 138 -35.01 41.27 -23.81
C PRO A 138 -34.24 40.67 -22.59
N ALA A 139 -33.17 41.23 -22.00
CA ALA A 139 -32.71 42.60 -21.62
C ALA A 139 -33.11 43.06 -20.20
N ALA A 140 -32.12 43.01 -19.28
CA ALA A 140 -31.89 43.76 -18.01
C ALA A 140 -31.29 42.79 -16.97
N ALA A 141 -30.20 43.03 -16.23
CA ALA A 141 -29.50 44.25 -15.88
C ALA A 141 -28.01 43.97 -15.58
N THR A 142 -27.21 45.02 -15.74
CA THR A 142 -25.77 45.19 -15.52
C THR A 142 -25.34 45.09 -14.05
N ALA A 143 -24.12 44.62 -13.77
CA ALA A 143 -23.12 45.36 -12.98
C ALA A 143 -21.75 44.68 -12.98
N ASN A 144 -20.72 45.52 -13.15
CA ASN A 144 -19.28 45.29 -13.24
C ASN A 144 -18.66 44.44 -12.13
N VAL A 145 -17.56 43.74 -12.46
CA VAL A 145 -16.46 43.53 -11.51
C VAL A 145 -15.13 43.91 -12.16
N HIS A 146 -14.42 44.78 -11.45
CA HIS A 146 -13.15 45.41 -11.73
C HIS A 146 -11.98 44.48 -11.38
N SER A 147 -10.90 44.58 -12.16
CA SER A 147 -9.63 43.85 -12.05
C SER A 147 -8.80 44.20 -10.82
N THR A 148 -7.96 43.26 -10.36
CA THR A 148 -6.61 43.48 -9.78
C THR A 148 -5.95 42.10 -9.59
N MET A 149 -5.07 41.64 -10.49
CA MET A 149 -3.61 41.88 -10.58
C MET A 149 -2.82 41.45 -9.33
N ALA A 150 -2.12 40.32 -9.44
CA ALA A 150 -0.67 40.13 -9.15
C ALA A 150 -0.35 38.62 -9.11
N SER A 151 0.33 38.09 -10.13
CA SER A 151 1.79 37.83 -10.18
C SER A 151 2.19 36.56 -9.39
N THR A 152 2.46 35.45 -10.08
CA THR A 152 3.84 34.92 -10.35
C THR A 152 4.43 34.26 -9.09
N SER A 153 4.89 33.02 -9.05
CA SER A 153 5.46 32.11 -10.04
C SER A 153 5.38 30.68 -9.47
N THR A 154 5.02 29.73 -10.33
CA THR A 154 5.13 28.30 -10.06
C THR A 154 6.60 27.88 -10.17
N GLU A 155 7.19 27.39 -9.08
CA GLU A 155 8.45 26.67 -9.14
C GLU A 155 8.27 25.33 -8.43
N ALA A 156 8.54 24.27 -9.18
CA ALA A 156 8.38 22.89 -8.78
C ALA A 156 9.40 22.50 -7.71
N ASN A 157 8.98 21.75 -6.69
CA ASN A 157 9.88 20.85 -5.97
C ASN A 157 9.15 19.60 -5.44
N LEU A 158 9.89 18.51 -5.55
CA LEU A 158 9.59 17.10 -5.30
C LEU A 158 9.17 16.83 -3.84
N PRO A 159 8.27 15.87 -3.54
CA PRO A 159 7.81 15.64 -2.16
C PRO A 159 8.80 14.77 -1.38
N ASP A 160 9.36 15.33 -0.31
CA ASP A 160 10.15 14.61 0.70
C ASP A 160 9.21 14.02 1.77
N THR A 161 9.42 12.75 2.08
CA THR A 161 8.49 11.91 2.84
C THR A 161 8.96 11.76 4.29
N ASN A 162 8.58 12.65 5.21
CA ASN A 162 8.45 12.30 6.65
C ASN A 162 7.82 13.43 7.50
N LYS A 163 6.54 13.29 7.86
CA LYS A 163 6.00 13.89 9.09
C LYS A 163 4.72 13.17 9.50
N ILE A 164 4.83 12.22 10.42
CA ILE A 164 3.67 11.63 11.10
C ILE A 164 3.31 12.58 12.25
N GLU A 165 2.23 13.34 12.09
CA GLU A 165 1.64 14.12 13.19
C GLU A 165 0.90 13.17 14.13
N THR A 166 1.31 13.12 15.40
CA THR A 166 0.62 12.36 16.44
C THR A 166 -0.65 13.11 16.88
N PRO A 167 -1.83 12.45 16.94
CA PRO A 167 -3.05 13.09 17.41
C PRO A 167 -3.00 13.37 18.93
N ASN A 168 -3.51 14.54 19.31
CA ASN A 168 -3.56 15.04 20.68
C ASN A 168 -4.85 14.56 21.38
N TYR A 169 -4.72 13.80 22.48
CA TYR A 169 -5.84 13.21 23.25
C TYR A 169 -6.12 13.90 24.59
N ASN A 170 -5.77 15.19 24.73
CA ASN A 170 -5.83 15.89 26.02
C ASN A 170 -7.25 16.04 26.63
N ASN A 171 -8.31 15.57 25.94
CA ASN A 171 -9.70 15.75 26.36
C ASN A 171 -10.49 14.44 26.60
N GLN A 172 -9.85 13.26 26.65
CA GLN A 172 -10.56 11.97 26.79
C GLN A 172 -10.32 11.20 28.10
N ILE A 173 -9.60 11.75 29.08
CA ILE A 173 -9.33 11.03 30.34
C ILE A 173 -10.20 11.63 31.45
N MET A 174 -11.37 11.03 31.70
CA MET A 174 -12.16 11.26 32.92
C MET A 174 -11.77 10.20 33.95
N MET A 175 -11.16 10.60 35.07
CA MET A 175 -10.88 9.70 36.19
C MET A 175 -12.18 9.40 36.93
N VAL A 176 -12.57 8.12 37.01
CA VAL A 176 -13.61 7.67 37.94
C VAL A 176 -12.94 7.44 39.29
N ASN A 177 -13.20 8.33 40.24
CA ASN A 177 -12.77 8.17 41.62
C ASN A 177 -13.65 7.10 42.29
N LYS A 178 -13.03 6.14 42.98
CA LYS A 178 -13.71 5.23 43.92
C LYS A 178 -12.97 5.23 45.24
#